data_AF-A0A431VZT8-F1
#
_entry.id   AF-A0A431VZT8-F1
#
_cell.length_a   1.000
_cell.length_b   1.000
_cell.length_c   1.000
_cell.angle_alpha   90.00
_cell.angle_beta   90.00
_cell.angle_gamma   90.00
#
_symmetry.space_group_name_H-M   'P 1'
#
loop_
_entity.id
_entity.type
_entity.pdbx_description
1 polymer ?
#
loop_
_entity_poly.entity_id
_entity_poly.type
_entity_poly.pdbx_seq_one_letter_code
_entity_poly.pdbx_strand_id
1 'polypeptide(L)'
;MSSARQKAQERHSEAYWRGWAIRLLSLWVLLSLLLVGLRVQTSDIRSTLLDTQEASQLLVVERDGLSMEVQTLQSASRITAWAEEQDMLRFADSLKRSAEISGVSLPQPAQTPPAQLEVRTEWRSPSSPTTGEEPRGN
;
A
#
# COMPACT_ATOMS: atom_id res chain seq x y z
N MET A 1 0.15 -40.20 -68.05
CA MET A 1 0.66 -38.88 -67.63
C MET A 1 -0.25 -38.12 -66.65
N SER A 2 -1.53 -38.49 -66.44
CA SER A 2 -2.39 -37.80 -65.45
C SER A 2 -2.03 -38.11 -63.99
N SER A 3 -1.54 -39.32 -63.67
CA SER A 3 -1.29 -39.70 -62.27
C SER A 3 -0.13 -38.93 -61.60
N ALA A 4 0.85 -38.45 -62.40
CA ALA A 4 1.94 -37.62 -61.89
C ALA A 4 1.47 -36.21 -61.49
N ARG A 5 0.52 -35.64 -62.24
CA ARG A 5 -0.11 -34.34 -61.90
C ARG A 5 -1.02 -34.47 -60.68
N GLN A 6 -1.76 -35.57 -60.57
CA GLN A 6 -2.60 -35.89 -59.40
C GLN A 6 -1.77 -35.98 -58.11
N LYS A 7 -0.66 -36.73 -58.12
CA LYS A 7 0.24 -36.82 -56.97
C LYS A 7 0.87 -35.48 -56.57
N ALA A 8 1.17 -34.61 -57.53
CA ALA A 8 1.66 -33.26 -57.22
C ALA A 8 0.57 -32.42 -56.55
N GLN A 9 -0.67 -32.50 -57.05
CA GLN A 9 -1.81 -31.73 -56.55
C GLN A 9 -2.20 -32.15 -55.12
N GLU A 10 -2.12 -33.45 -54.79
CA GLU A 10 -2.32 -33.99 -53.44
C GLU A 10 -1.24 -33.49 -52.46
N ARG A 11 0.02 -33.45 -52.87
CA ARG A 11 1.11 -32.92 -52.03
C ARG A 11 0.93 -31.44 -51.72
N HIS A 12 0.45 -30.66 -52.69
CA HIS A 12 0.17 -29.24 -52.49
C HIS A 12 -1.04 -29.00 -51.58
N SER A 13 -2.11 -29.81 -51.70
CA SER A 13 -3.27 -29.70 -50.82
C SER A 13 -2.94 -30.13 -49.39
N GLU A 14 -2.22 -31.23 -49.19
CA GLU A 14 -1.74 -31.67 -47.87
C GLU A 14 -0.86 -30.61 -47.18
N ALA A 15 0.06 -29.99 -47.93
CA ALA A 15 0.91 -28.92 -47.40
C ALA A 15 0.08 -27.69 -46.95
N TYR A 16 -0.96 -27.34 -47.71
CA TYR A 16 -1.87 -26.25 -47.37
C TYR A 16 -2.66 -26.53 -46.09
N TRP A 17 -3.27 -27.72 -46.00
CA TRP A 17 -4.04 -28.14 -44.83
C TRP A 17 -3.18 -28.21 -43.56
N ARG A 18 -1.96 -28.73 -43.67
CA ARG A 18 -1.00 -28.77 -42.56
C ARG A 18 -0.61 -27.37 -42.09
N GLY A 19 -0.32 -26.46 -43.02
CA GLY A 19 0.01 -25.07 -42.67
C GLY A 19 -1.14 -24.34 -41.96
N TRP A 20 -2.38 -24.57 -42.41
CA TRP A 20 -3.56 -23.99 -41.78
C TRP A 20 -3.83 -24.57 -40.39
N ALA A 21 -3.71 -25.88 -40.23
CA ALA A 21 -3.86 -26.56 -38.94
C ALA A 21 -2.82 -26.10 -37.91
N ILE A 22 -1.56 -25.96 -38.32
CA ILE A 22 -0.48 -25.47 -37.45
C ILE A 22 -0.76 -24.03 -37.01
N ARG A 23 -1.25 -23.17 -37.92
CA ARG A 23 -1.62 -21.79 -37.56
C ARG A 23 -2.73 -21.75 -36.53
N LEU A 24 -3.81 -22.50 -36.74
CA LEU A 24 -4.91 -22.59 -35.77
C LEU A 24 -4.48 -23.14 -34.42
N LEU A 25 -3.65 -24.20 -34.41
CA LEU A 25 -3.13 -24.78 -33.19
C LEU A 25 -2.24 -23.78 -32.45
N SER A 26 -1.34 -23.10 -33.16
CA SER A 26 -0.46 -22.08 -32.57
C SER A 26 -1.27 -20.92 -31.98
N LEU A 27 -2.34 -20.49 -32.65
CA LEU A 27 -3.24 -19.45 -32.15
C LEU A 27 -3.95 -19.90 -30.87
N TRP A 28 -4.44 -21.15 -30.83
CA TRP A 28 -5.09 -21.72 -29.65
C TRP A 28 -4.15 -21.87 -28.46
N VAL A 29 -2.91 -22.29 -28.72
CA VAL A 29 -1.86 -22.39 -27.69
C VAL A 29 -1.52 -20.99 -27.17
N LEU A 30 -1.34 -20.02 -28.06
CA LEU A 30 -1.10 -18.62 -27.68
C LEU A 30 -2.24 -18.06 -26.83
N LEU A 31 -3.49 -18.31 -27.24
CA LEU A 31 -4.68 -17.88 -26.50
C LEU A 31 -4.75 -18.53 -25.11
N SER A 32 -4.42 -19.83 -25.02
CA SER A 32 -4.40 -20.54 -23.74
C SER A 32 -3.32 -19.99 -22.82
N LEU A 33 -2.11 -19.74 -23.34
CA LEU A 33 -1.01 -19.11 -22.60
C LEU A 33 -1.40 -17.72 -22.11
N LEU A 34 -2.07 -16.92 -22.94
CA LEU A 34 -2.57 -15.60 -22.57
C LEU A 34 -3.57 -15.71 -21.41
N LEU A 35 -4.55 -16.62 -21.51
CA LEU A 35 -5.56 -16.82 -20.46
C LEU A 35 -4.94 -17.27 -19.14
N VAL A 36 -3.99 -18.21 -19.20
CA VAL A 36 -3.29 -18.71 -18.00
C VAL A 36 -2.40 -17.62 -17.41
N GLY A 37 -1.66 -16.88 -18.23
CA GLY A 37 -0.83 -15.76 -17.78
C GLY A 37 -1.65 -14.68 -17.10
N LEU A 38 -2.80 -14.32 -17.69
CA LEU A 38 -3.74 -13.37 -17.09
C LEU A 38 -4.33 -13.92 -15.79
N ARG A 39 -4.66 -15.21 -15.74
CA ARG A 39 -5.18 -15.87 -14.54
C ARG A 39 -4.20 -15.80 -13.37
N VAL A 40 -2.92 -16.07 -13.63
CA VAL A 40 -1.84 -16.00 -12.63
C VAL A 40 -1.60 -14.56 -12.17
N GLN A 41 -1.58 -13.59 -13.08
CA GLN A 41 -1.47 -12.18 -12.68
C GLN A 41 -2.65 -11.73 -11.80
N THR A 42 -3.85 -12.24 -12.07
CA THR A 42 -5.04 -11.84 -11.31
C THR A 42 -5.14 -12.58 -9.96
N SER A 43 -4.51 -13.75 -9.80
CA SER A 43 -4.54 -14.47 -8.52
C SER A 43 -3.81 -13.73 -7.41
N ASP A 44 -2.73 -13.01 -7.74
CA ASP A 44 -1.92 -12.26 -6.77
C ASP A 44 -2.66 -11.07 -6.16
N ILE A 45 -3.63 -10.50 -6.89
CA ILE A 45 -4.44 -9.38 -6.39
C ILE A 45 -5.26 -9.82 -5.18
N ARG A 46 -5.81 -11.04 -5.22
CA ARG A 46 -6.65 -11.55 -4.12
C ARG A 46 -5.84 -11.84 -2.87
N SER A 47 -4.64 -12.43 -3.00
CA SER A 47 -3.76 -12.65 -1.85
C SER A 47 -3.27 -11.32 -1.26
N THR A 48 -2.86 -10.37 -2.09
CA THR A 48 -2.37 -9.06 -1.63
C THR A 48 -3.46 -8.28 -0.87
N LEU A 49 -4.72 -8.38 -1.29
CA LEU A 49 -5.85 -7.78 -0.57
C LEU A 49 -6.13 -8.45 0.78
N LEU A 50 -5.92 -9.76 0.87
CA LEU A 50 -6.07 -10.49 2.13
C LEU A 50 -4.94 -10.15 3.10
N ASP A 51 -3.69 -10.13 2.63
CA ASP A 51 -2.51 -9.78 3.44
C ASP A 51 -2.61 -8.35 3.99
N THR A 52 -3.05 -7.40 3.15
CA THR A 52 -3.25 -6.01 3.59
C THR A 52 -4.43 -5.88 4.57
N GLN A 53 -5.49 -6.67 4.40
CA GLN A 53 -6.60 -6.72 5.34
C GLN A 53 -6.16 -7.29 6.69
N GLU A 54 -5.37 -8.37 6.71
CA GLU A 54 -4.84 -8.97 7.93
C GLU A 54 -3.93 -7.99 8.68
N ALA A 55 -3.00 -7.33 7.98
CA ALA A 55 -2.15 -6.29 8.54
C ALA A 55 -2.96 -5.14 9.16
N SER A 56 -4.04 -4.71 8.49
CA SER A 56 -4.90 -3.65 9.02
C SER A 56 -5.62 -4.07 10.31
N GLN A 57 -6.03 -5.33 10.43
CA GLN A 57 -6.67 -5.83 11.64
C GLN A 57 -5.68 -5.91 12.81
N LEU A 58 -4.44 -6.35 12.55
CA LEU A 58 -3.40 -6.37 13.58
C LEU A 58 -3.13 -4.97 14.13
N LEU A 59 -3.02 -3.97 13.26
CA LEU A 59 -2.81 -2.58 13.67
C LEU A 59 -3.99 -2.02 14.48
N VAL A 60 -5.23 -2.41 14.16
CA VAL A 60 -6.42 -2.01 14.94
C VAL A 60 -6.39 -2.62 16.34
N VAL A 61 -6.04 -3.90 16.45
CA VAL A 61 -5.91 -4.58 17.75
C VAL A 61 -4.83 -3.93 18.60
N GLU A 62 -3.68 -3.62 18.00
CA GLU A 62 -2.58 -2.94 18.69
C GLU A 62 -3.01 -1.55 19.17
N ARG A 63 -3.63 -0.74 18.30
CA ARG A 63 -4.18 0.57 18.67
C ARG A 63 -5.16 0.46 19.85
N ASP A 64 -6.06 -0.51 19.81
CA ASP A 64 -7.06 -0.67 20.86
C ASP A 64 -6.42 -1.11 22.19
N GLY A 65 -5.40 -1.96 22.13
CA GLY A 65 -4.56 -2.31 23.29
C GLY A 65 -3.88 -1.08 23.89
N LEU A 66 -3.20 -0.27 23.08
CA LEU A 66 -2.55 0.96 23.54
C LEU A 66 -3.57 1.97 24.09
N SER A 67 -4.75 2.09 23.47
CA SER A 67 -5.82 2.97 23.95
C SER A 67 -6.31 2.56 25.34
N MET A 68 -6.48 1.25 25.57
CA MET A 68 -6.83 0.73 26.89
C MET A 68 -5.72 0.99 27.90
N GLU A 69 -4.45 0.79 27.53
CA GLU A 69 -3.32 1.06 28.41
C GLU A 69 -3.24 2.54 28.79
N VAL A 70 -3.36 3.45 27.83
CA VAL A 70 -3.40 4.89 28.08
C VAL A 70 -4.56 5.25 29.01
N GLN A 71 -5.76 4.70 28.79
CA GLN A 71 -6.89 4.94 29.69
C GLN A 71 -6.63 4.42 31.11
N THR A 72 -5.93 3.29 31.26
CA THR A 72 -5.57 2.77 32.59
C THR A 72 -4.52 3.65 33.28
N LEU A 73 -3.56 4.18 32.53
CA LEU A 73 -2.53 5.09 33.04
C LEU A 73 -3.11 6.47 33.36
N GLN A 74 -4.09 6.93 32.59
CA GLN A 74 -4.82 8.18 32.80
C GLN A 74 -5.87 8.10 33.91
N SER A 75 -6.09 6.93 34.51
CA SER A 75 -7.01 6.82 35.64
C SER A 75 -6.57 7.74 36.78
N ALA A 76 -7.52 8.52 37.31
CA ALA A 76 -7.22 9.53 38.33
C ALA A 76 -6.54 8.94 39.57
N SER A 77 -6.82 7.67 39.90
CA SER A 77 -6.15 6.94 40.98
C SER A 77 -4.66 6.70 40.69
N ARG A 78 -4.30 6.25 39.49
CA ARG A 78 -2.90 6.08 39.06
C ARG A 78 -2.16 7.41 39.01
N ILE A 79 -2.79 8.45 38.46
CA ILE A 79 -2.19 9.80 38.40
C ILE A 79 -1.92 10.31 39.82
N THR A 80 -2.85 10.10 40.75
CA THR A 80 -2.66 10.49 42.16
C THR A 80 -1.53 9.69 42.80
N ALA A 81 -1.51 8.37 42.62
CA ALA A 81 -0.46 7.51 43.18
C ALA A 81 0.93 7.86 42.65
N TRP A 82 1.05 8.10 41.33
CA TRP A 82 2.28 8.58 40.72
C TRP A 82 2.71 9.95 41.27
N ALA A 83 1.76 10.88 41.44
CA ALA A 83 2.03 12.19 42.01
C ALA A 83 2.54 12.07 43.46
N GLU A 84 1.95 11.18 44.26
CA GLU A 84 2.39 10.89 45.63
C GLU A 84 3.80 10.26 45.66
N GLU A 85 4.12 9.34 44.74
CA GLU A 85 5.48 8.78 44.59
C GLU A 85 6.54 9.82 44.16
N GLN A 86 6.13 10.90 43.48
CA GLN A 86 7.01 11.98 43.05
C GLN A 86 7.04 13.17 44.03
N ASP A 87 6.59 12.98 45.28
CA ASP A 87 6.49 14.03 46.32
C ASP A 87 5.62 15.24 45.90
N MET A 88 4.70 15.06 44.94
CA MET A 88 3.76 16.11 44.54
C MET A 88 2.58 16.18 45.51
N LEU A 89 2.36 17.36 46.09
CA LEU A 89 1.25 17.61 47.00
C LEU A 89 -0.07 17.79 46.24
N ARG A 90 -1.15 17.20 46.76
CA ARG A 90 -2.51 17.44 46.28
C ARG A 90 -2.85 18.93 46.43
N PHE A 91 -3.43 19.53 45.40
CA PHE A 91 -3.90 20.93 45.45
C PHE A 91 -4.91 21.21 46.58
N ALA A 92 -5.62 20.18 47.06
CA ALA A 92 -6.55 20.30 48.18
C ALA A 92 -5.84 20.29 49.56
N ASP A 93 -4.70 19.62 49.67
CA ASP A 93 -3.92 19.49 50.91
C ASP A 93 -2.74 20.46 50.96
N SER A 94 -2.45 21.17 49.86
CA SER A 94 -1.60 22.33 49.93
C SER A 94 -2.32 23.37 50.78
N LEU A 95 -1.91 23.47 52.05
CA LEU A 95 -2.09 24.67 52.85
C LEU A 95 -1.88 25.86 51.92
N LYS A 96 -2.77 26.86 51.96
CA LYS A 96 -2.67 28.16 51.28
C LYS A 96 -1.36 28.90 51.67
N ARG A 97 -0.21 28.29 51.50
CA ARG A 97 1.05 28.95 51.24
C ARG A 97 0.87 29.42 49.81
N SER A 98 0.55 30.70 49.69
CA SER A 98 1.13 31.54 48.66
C SER A 98 2.63 31.28 48.63
N ALA A 99 3.04 30.18 47.98
CA ALA A 99 4.39 30.02 47.52
C ALA A 99 4.51 31.10 46.44
N GLU A 100 5.30 32.11 46.74
CA GLU A 100 5.73 33.08 45.75
C GLU A 100 6.47 32.27 44.67
N ILE A 101 5.75 31.95 43.59
CA ILE A 101 6.31 31.29 42.42
C ILE A 101 7.27 32.32 41.83
N SER A 102 8.52 32.32 42.29
CA SER A 102 9.59 33.02 41.59
C SER A 102 9.56 32.48 40.17
N GLY A 103 9.21 33.35 39.22
CA GLY A 103 8.96 32.97 37.85
C GLY A 103 10.14 32.18 37.31
N VAL A 104 9.97 30.86 37.19
CA VAL A 104 10.83 30.06 36.34
C VAL A 104 10.68 30.67 34.96
N SER A 105 11.78 31.19 34.42
CA SER A 105 11.82 31.72 33.07
C SER A 105 11.34 30.62 32.13
N LEU A 106 10.11 30.72 31.63
CA LEU A 106 9.64 29.81 30.60
C LEU A 106 10.60 29.98 29.41
N PRO A 107 11.15 28.89 28.85
CA PRO A 107 11.86 28.99 27.59
C PRO A 107 10.90 29.64 26.59
N GLN A 108 11.31 30.79 26.06
CA GLN A 108 10.50 31.58 25.16
C GLN A 108 10.04 30.66 24.02
N PRO A 109 8.72 30.53 23.77
CA PRO A 109 8.24 29.70 22.68
C PRO A 109 8.95 30.16 21.42
N ALA A 110 9.58 29.22 20.71
CA ALA A 110 10.25 29.51 19.46
C ALA A 110 9.24 30.24 18.57
N GLN A 111 9.51 31.51 18.26
CA GLN A 111 8.66 32.32 17.38
C GLN A 111 8.77 31.91 15.91
N THR A 112 9.15 30.66 15.66
CA THR A 112 9.20 30.11 14.32
C THR A 112 7.78 30.16 13.78
N PRO A 113 7.52 30.93 12.71
CA PRO A 113 6.23 30.90 12.05
C PRO A 113 5.91 29.44 11.72
N PRO A 114 4.65 28.98 11.90
CA PRO A 114 4.29 27.63 11.47
C PRO A 114 4.69 27.50 10.00
N ALA A 115 5.60 26.56 9.71
CA ALA A 115 5.98 26.28 8.34
C ALA A 115 4.69 25.99 7.56
N GLN A 116 4.49 26.71 6.45
CA GLN A 116 3.35 26.46 5.60
C GLN A 116 3.48 25.03 5.08
N LEU A 117 2.63 24.15 5.61
CA LEU A 117 2.57 22.77 5.20
C LEU A 117 1.99 22.73 3.79
N GLU A 118 2.85 22.80 2.78
CA GLU A 118 2.47 22.60 1.38
C GLU A 118 2.27 21.10 1.15
N VAL A 119 1.03 20.65 1.34
CA VAL A 119 0.64 19.27 1.02
C VAL A 119 0.45 19.17 -0.49
N ARG A 120 1.47 18.65 -1.18
CA ARG A 120 1.39 18.34 -2.61
C ARG A 120 0.81 16.93 -2.78
N THR A 121 -0.52 16.85 -2.93
CA THR A 121 -1.18 15.59 -3.31
C THR A 121 -1.00 15.31 -4.79
N GLU A 122 -0.13 14.35 -5.13
CA GLU A 122 0.03 13.85 -6.49
C GLU A 122 -0.84 12.61 -6.67
N TRP A 123 -1.95 12.75 -7.40
CA TRP A 123 -2.77 11.61 -7.80
C TRP A 123 -2.12 10.94 -9.00
N ARG A 124 -1.56 9.74 -8.81
CA ARG A 124 -1.18 8.89 -9.92
C ARG A 124 -2.44 8.24 -10.49
N SER A 125 -3.02 8.85 -11.53
CA SER A 125 -4.04 8.18 -12.34
C SER A 125 -3.42 6.99 -13.07
N PRO A 126 -3.98 5.77 -12.98
CA PRO A 126 -3.43 4.56 -13.61
C PRO A 126 -3.66 4.49 -15.13
N SER A 127 -3.86 5.61 -15.83
CA SER A 127 -4.16 5.60 -17.26
C SER A 127 -3.61 6.82 -17.98
N SER A 128 -2.32 6.78 -18.30
CA SER A 128 -1.79 7.44 -19.51
C SER A 128 -0.70 6.55 -20.10
N PRO A 129 -0.91 5.96 -21.30
CA PRO A 129 0.13 5.22 -21.99
C PRO A 129 1.29 6.16 -22.33
N THR A 130 2.51 5.74 -22.00
CA THR A 130 3.75 6.39 -22.43
C THR A 130 3.90 6.19 -23.94
N THR A 131 3.39 7.15 -24.71
CA THR A 131 3.58 7.27 -26.16
C THR A 131 4.78 8.18 -26.44
N GLY A 132 5.75 7.66 -27.22
CA GLY A 132 6.81 8.39 -27.95
C GLY A 132 8.03 8.79 -27.11
N GLU A 133 9.25 8.32 -27.40
CA GLU A 133 10.17 8.82 -28.45
C GLU A 133 10.33 10.35 -28.40
N GLU A 134 11.50 11.00 -28.37
CA GLU A 134 12.91 10.66 -28.56
C GLU A 134 13.73 11.89 -28.07
N PRO A 135 15.07 11.82 -27.93
CA PRO A 135 15.91 12.83 -27.32
C PRO A 135 16.27 13.96 -28.30
N ARG A 136 16.51 15.17 -27.78
CA ARG A 136 17.26 16.20 -28.50
C ARG A 136 18.52 16.56 -27.74
N GLY A 137 19.64 16.30 -28.40
CA GLY A 137 20.94 16.83 -28.04
C GLY A 137 21.14 18.28 -28.47
N ASN A 138 22.28 18.77 -27.97
CA ASN A 138 22.94 20.08 -28.10
C ASN A 138 22.24 21.29 -27.49
#